data_AF-A0A529HBW3-F1
#
_entry.id   AF-A0A529HBW3-F1
#
_cell.length_a   1.000
_cell.length_b   1.000
_cell.length_c   1.000
_cell.angle_alpha   90.00
_cell.angle_beta   90.00
_cell.angle_gamma   90.00
#
_symmetry.space_group_name_H-M   'P 1'
#
loop_
_entity.id
_entity.type
_entity.pdbx_description
1 polymer ?
#
loop_
_entity_poly.entity_id
_entity_poly.type
_entity_poly.pdbx_seq_one_letter_code
_entity_poly.pdbx_strand_id
1 'polypeptide(L)' 'SADEKLGLLYVPLGNQTPDQLGAGRSANVEKFSSSITALDLNSGQVRWVRQTVHHDLWDMDVPAQPTLVD' A
#
# COMPACT_ATOMS: atom_id res chain seq x y z
N SER A 1 -10.44 1.50 3.09
CA SER A 1 -11.84 1.74 2.68
C SER A 1 -12.27 0.61 1.77
N ALA A 2 -13.56 0.41 1.54
CA ALA A 2 -14.06 -0.67 0.68
C ALA A 2 -15.09 -0.13 -0.31
N ASP A 3 -15.07 -0.67 -1.53
CA ASP A 3 -16.06 -0.44 -2.58
C ASP A 3 -16.70 -1.77 -2.94
N GLU A 4 -17.93 -1.97 -2.47
CA GLU A 4 -18.68 -3.21 -2.69
C GLU A 4 -19.16 -3.34 -4.15
N LYS A 5 -19.37 -2.22 -4.86
CA LYS A 5 -19.79 -2.24 -6.27
C LYS A 5 -18.65 -2.75 -7.16
N LEU A 6 -17.42 -2.34 -6.87
CA LEU A 6 -16.23 -2.80 -7.58
C LEU A 6 -15.65 -4.10 -7.02
N GLY A 7 -16.09 -4.53 -5.83
CA GLY A 7 -15.55 -5.69 -5.13
C GLY A 7 -14.09 -5.49 -4.69
N LEU A 8 -13.75 -4.28 -4.21
CA LEU A 8 -12.38 -3.91 -3.84
C LEU A 8 -12.26 -3.45 -2.38
N LEU A 9 -11.18 -3.89 -1.74
CA LEU A 9 -10.70 -3.38 -0.44
C LEU A 9 -9.42 -2.57 -0.67
N TYR A 10 -9.39 -1.31 -0.24
CA TYR A 10 -8.22 -0.43 -0.31
C TYR A 10 -7.51 -0.37 1.05
N VAL A 11 -6.26 -0.84 1.06
CA VAL A 11 -5.41 -0.94 2.25
C VAL A 11 -4.22 0.01 2.08
N PRO A 12 -4.10 1.04 2.92
CA PRO A 12 -2.89 1.86 2.98
C PRO A 12 -1.78 1.08 3.72
N LEU A 13 -0.54 1.20 3.24
CA LEU A 13 0.62 0.49 3.78
C LEU A 13 1.77 1.47 4.05
N GLY A 14 2.47 1.24 5.16
CA GLY A 14 3.68 1.95 5.55
C GLY A 14 4.96 1.34 4.98
N ASN A 15 6.11 1.92 5.35
CA ASN A 15 7.43 1.45 4.97
C ASN A 15 7.94 0.33 5.90
N GLN A 16 9.15 -0.17 5.63
CA GLN A 16 9.82 -1.15 6.50
C GLN A 16 10.83 -0.46 7.41
N THR A 17 10.68 -0.65 8.72
CA THR A 17 11.64 -0.24 9.75
C THR A 17 12.90 -1.13 9.78
N PRO A 18 14.12 -0.58 10.03
CA PRO A 18 14.42 0.85 10.20
C PRO A 18 14.42 1.59 8.86
N ASP A 19 13.70 2.71 8.85
CA ASP A 19 13.27 3.42 7.64
C ASP A 19 14.47 3.94 6.85
N GLN A 20 15.45 4.53 7.55
CA GLN A 20 16.61 5.18 6.93
C GLN A 20 17.67 4.20 6.41
N LEU A 21 17.57 2.90 6.71
CA LEU A 21 18.59 1.94 6.26
C LEU A 21 18.51 1.70 4.75
N GLY A 22 17.30 1.56 4.20
CA GLY A 22 17.04 1.28 2.78
C GLY A 22 17.58 -0.04 2.24
N ALA A 23 18.58 -0.65 2.87
CA ALA A 23 19.27 -1.84 2.40
C ALA A 23 18.53 -3.13 2.76
N GLY A 24 18.71 -4.17 1.94
CA GLY A 24 18.18 -5.52 2.22
C GLY A 24 16.66 -5.66 2.06
N ARG A 25 15.99 -4.67 1.47
CA ARG A 25 14.55 -4.72 1.20
C ARG A 25 14.24 -5.80 0.17
N SER A 26 13.27 -6.65 0.51
CA SER A 26 12.78 -7.67 -0.43
C SER A 26 11.99 -7.02 -1.56
N ALA A 27 11.83 -7.73 -2.68
CA ALA A 27 11.00 -7.26 -3.80
C ALA A 27 9.56 -6.95 -3.38
N ASN A 28 9.03 -7.65 -2.37
CA ASN A 28 7.70 -7.36 -1.84
C ASN A 28 7.68 -6.05 -1.05
N VAL A 29 8.70 -5.79 -0.22
CA VAL A 29 8.83 -4.51 0.49
C VAL A 29 8.91 -3.36 -0.51
N GLU A 30 9.78 -3.48 -1.50
CA GLU A 30 9.93 -2.46 -2.56
C GLU A 30 8.65 -2.21 -3.35
N LYS A 31 7.79 -3.22 -3.49
CA LYS A 31 6.54 -3.11 -4.23
C LYS A 31 5.40 -2.52 -3.40
N PHE A 32 5.29 -2.87 -2.13
CA PHE A 32 4.10 -2.59 -1.31
C PHE A 32 4.31 -1.46 -0.28
N SER A 33 5.55 -1.08 0.04
CA SER A 33 5.78 0.01 0.99
C SER A 33 5.28 1.36 0.48
N SER A 34 4.86 2.20 1.43
CA SER A 34 4.38 3.58 1.21
C SER A 34 3.36 3.66 0.07
N SER A 35 2.33 2.80 0.14
CA SER A 35 1.42 2.56 -0.98
C SER A 35 -0.04 2.45 -0.55
N ILE A 36 -0.93 2.53 -1.54
CA ILE A 36 -2.30 2.03 -1.43
C ILE A 36 -2.37 0.75 -2.26
N THR A 37 -2.76 -0.34 -1.63
CA THR A 37 -2.97 -1.64 -2.28
C THR A 37 -4.47 -1.93 -2.37
N ALA A 38 -4.96 -2.23 -3.57
CA ALA A 38 -6.30 -2.74 -3.75
C ALA A 38 -6.29 -4.26 -3.81
N LEU A 39 -7.11 -4.86 -2.96
CA LEU A 39 -7.35 -6.29 -2.90
C LEU A 39 -8.74 -6.59 -3.44
N ASP A 40 -8.89 -7.74 -4.04
CA ASP A 40 -10.20 -8.34 -4.28
C ASP A 40 -10.88 -8.59 -2.93
N LEU A 41 -12.12 -8.12 -2.79
CA LEU A 41 -12.83 -8.09 -1.51
C LEU A 41 -13.12 -9.49 -0.95
N ASN A 42 -13.28 -10.50 -1.82
CA ASN A 42 -13.64 -11.85 -1.39
C ASN A 42 -12.42 -12.74 -1.17
N SER A 43 -11.42 -12.65 -2.06
CA SER A 43 -10.26 -13.54 -2.06
C SER A 43 -9.03 -12.95 -1.38
N GLY A 44 -8.99 -11.64 -1.17
CA GLY A 44 -7.81 -10.93 -0.67
C GLY A 44 -6.66 -10.85 -1.69
N GLN A 45 -6.87 -11.30 -2.93
CA GLN A 45 -5.84 -11.26 -3.97
C GLN A 45 -5.56 -9.84 -4.42
N VAL A 46 -4.29 -9.51 -4.67
CA VAL A 46 -3.89 -8.18 -5.11
C VAL A 46 -4.44 -7.90 -6.51
N ARG A 47 -5.21 -6.82 -6.63
CA ARG A 47 -5.75 -6.32 -7.90
C ARG A 47 -4.83 -5.27 -8.50
N TRP A 48 -4.33 -4.35 -7.69
CA TRP A 48 -3.32 -3.37 -8.08
C TRP A 48 -2.63 -2.77 -6.86
N VAL A 49 -1.50 -2.11 -7.11
CA VAL A 49 -0.74 -1.35 -6.11
C VAL A 49 -0.41 0.02 -6.68
N ARG A 50 -0.59 1.07 -5.89
CA ARG A 50 -0.16 2.43 -6.21
C ARG A 50 0.77 2.93 -5.12
N GLN A 51 2.07 2.99 -5.41
CA GLN A 51 3.03 3.61 -4.52
C GLN A 51 2.92 5.13 -4.55
N THR A 52 3.02 5.73 -3.37
CA THR A 52 3.13 7.18 -3.19
C THR A 52 4.58 7.62 -3.13
N VAL A 53 5.44 6.78 -2.55
CA VAL A 53 6.90 6.93 -2.49
C VAL A 53 7.54 5.60 -2.86
N HIS A 54 8.52 5.64 -3.77
CA HIS A 54 9.36 4.48 -4.08
C HIS A 54 10.61 4.51 -3.20
N HIS A 55 10.96 3.37 -2.61
CA HIS A 55 12.14 3.23 -1.75
C HIS A 55 12.20 4.30 -0.64
N ASP A 56 11.15 4.38 0.18
CA ASP A 56 11.04 5.42 1.21
C ASP A 56 12.13 5.30 2.30
N LEU A 57 12.84 6.39 2.57
CA LEU A 57 13.87 6.50 3.62
C LEU A 57 13.51 7.54 4.68
N TRP A 58 12.29 8.06 4.64
CA TRP A 58 11.89 9.27 5.38
C TRP A 58 10.57 9.13 6.15
N ASP A 59 10.13 7.90 6.43
CA ASP A 59 8.89 7.66 7.21
C ASP A 59 7.65 8.28 6.55
N MET A 60 7.57 8.19 5.21
CA MET A 60 6.49 8.70 4.39
C MET A 60 5.38 7.65 4.24
N ASP A 61 4.92 7.14 5.38
CA ASP A 61 3.81 6.21 5.45
C ASP A 61 2.54 6.79 4.81
N VAL A 62 1.65 5.91 4.36
CA VAL A 62 0.28 6.28 4.02
C VAL A 62 -0.58 6.00 5.26
N PRO A 63 -0.87 7.00 6.12
CA PRO A 63 -1.46 6.72 7.43
C PRO A 63 -2.98 6.51 7.39
N ALA A 64 -3.63 6.98 6.32
CA ALA A 64 -5.08 7.01 6.22
C ALA A 64 -5.57 6.26 4.99
N GLN A 65 -6.71 5.59 5.13
CA GLN A 65 -7.42 4.99 4.01
C GLN A 65 -7.94 6.07 3.04
N PRO A 66 -8.00 5.78 1.74
CA PRO A 66 -8.56 6.72 0.77
C PRO A 66 -10.08 6.90 0.96
N THR A 67 -10.56 8.12 0.74
CA THR A 67 -11.99 8.41 0.61
C THR A 67 -12.47 8.06 -0.80
N LEU A 68 -13.65 7.45 -0.90
CA LEU A 68 -14.27 7.08 -2.17
C LEU A 68 -15.29 8.16 -2.57
N VAL A 69 -15.24 8.57 -3.83
CA VAL A 69 -16.11 9.60 -4.41
C VAL A 69 -16.55 9.15 -5.81
N ASP A 70 -17.75 9.55 -6.22
CA ASP A 70 -18.35 9.27 -7.53
C ASP A 70 -18.15 10.45 -8.51
#